data_AF-A0A376GYW5-F1
#
_entry.id   AF-A0A376GYW5-F1
#
_cell.length_a   1.000
_cell.length_b   1.000
_cell.length_c   1.000
_cell.angle_alpha   90.00
_cell.angle_beta   90.00
_cell.angle_gamma   90.00
#
_symmetry.space_group_name_H-M   'P 1'
#
loop_
_entity.id
_entity.type
_entity.pdbx_description
1 polymer ?
#
loop_
_entity_poly.entity_id
_entity_poly.type
_entity_poly.pdbx_seq_one_letter_code
_entity_poly.pdbx_strand_id
1 'polypeptide(L)'
;MGLKPLEKVEEVKHGDIVRVVSHEQNCGIDEGAFKAIVVNSKEDGLILVPENFEERVFRAVENGAYWEIGVEWLLENDVEIYLLYRFDQLVKEYWR
;
A
#
# COMPACT_ATOMS: atom_id res chain seq x y z
N MET A 1 -19.73 10.02 0.86
CA MET A 1 -19.32 9.03 1.87
C MET A 1 -17.80 9.00 1.84
N GLY A 2 -17.14 9.36 2.94
CA GLY A 2 -15.68 9.28 3.01
C GLY A 2 -15.22 7.83 3.05
N LEU A 3 -14.08 7.52 2.44
CA LEU A 3 -13.43 6.23 2.63
C LEU A 3 -12.98 6.12 4.09
N LYS A 4 -13.23 4.98 4.73
CA LYS A 4 -12.71 4.68 6.07
C LYS A 4 -11.28 4.13 5.93
N PRO A 5 -10.32 4.53 6.78
CA PRO A 5 -9.03 3.86 6.82
C PRO A 5 -9.20 2.41 7.23
N LEU A 6 -8.31 1.54 6.72
CA LEU A 6 -8.19 0.16 7.12
C LEU A 6 -7.70 0.07 8.57
N GLU A 7 -8.23 -0.87 9.32
CA GLU A 7 -7.82 -1.15 10.71
C GLU A 7 -7.07 -2.48 10.81
N LYS A 8 -7.30 -3.41 9.87
CA LYS A 8 -6.70 -4.74 9.89
C LYS A 8 -6.27 -5.23 8.51
N VAL A 9 -5.29 -6.11 8.48
CA VAL A 9 -4.72 -6.63 7.24
C VAL A 9 -5.75 -7.42 6.41
N GLU A 10 -6.70 -8.09 7.06
CA GLU A 10 -7.70 -8.94 6.40
C GLU A 10 -8.73 -8.13 5.59
N GLU A 11 -8.76 -6.80 5.76
CA GLU A 11 -9.63 -5.92 4.99
C GLU A 11 -9.14 -5.71 3.55
N VAL A 12 -7.90 -6.08 3.26
CA VAL A 12 -7.28 -6.04 1.92
C VAL A 12 -6.79 -7.41 1.47
N LYS A 13 -6.63 -7.54 0.16
CA LYS A 13 -6.11 -8.75 -0.49
C LYS A 13 -5.31 -8.41 -1.73
N HIS A 14 -4.59 -9.41 -2.23
CA HIS A 14 -3.85 -9.31 -3.48
C HIS A 14 -4.70 -8.75 -4.63
N GLY A 15 -4.14 -7.78 -5.34
CA GLY A 15 -4.77 -7.09 -6.48
C GLY A 15 -5.60 -5.87 -6.10
N ASP A 16 -5.95 -5.67 -4.82
CA ASP A 16 -6.65 -4.46 -4.39
C ASP A 16 -5.76 -3.22 -4.61
N ILE A 17 -6.40 -2.08 -4.92
CA ILE A 17 -5.73 -0.78 -5.06
C ILE A 17 -6.06 0.05 -3.83
N VAL A 18 -5.03 0.58 -3.19
CA VAL A 18 -5.14 1.39 -1.99
C VAL A 18 -4.51 2.77 -2.20
N ARG A 19 -4.92 3.73 -1.37
CA ARG A 19 -4.24 4.99 -1.14
C ARG A 19 -3.60 4.95 0.23
N VAL A 20 -2.32 5.25 0.30
CA VAL A 20 -1.57 5.38 1.54
C VAL A 20 -1.40 6.86 1.83
N VAL A 21 -1.58 7.26 3.09
CA VAL A 21 -1.35 8.63 3.58
C VAL A 21 -0.44 8.54 4.80
N SER A 22 0.74 9.12 4.71
CA SER A 22 1.68 9.27 5.82
C SER A 22 1.67 10.73 6.27
N HIS A 23 1.35 10.97 7.53
CA HIS A 23 1.31 12.33 8.09
C HIS A 23 2.69 12.83 8.52
N GLU A 24 3.65 11.92 8.67
CA GLU A 24 5.04 12.22 9.01
C GLU A 24 5.99 11.38 8.14
N GLN A 25 7.26 11.78 8.09
CA GLN A 25 8.30 10.98 7.45
C GLN A 25 8.73 9.83 8.36
N ASN A 26 8.60 8.60 7.87
CA ASN A 26 8.96 7.38 8.59
C ASN A 26 10.00 6.56 7.80
N CYS A 27 10.59 5.54 8.44
CA CYS A 27 11.53 4.61 7.80
C CYS A 27 10.89 3.96 6.56
N GLY A 28 11.27 4.42 5.38
CA GLY A 28 10.77 3.89 4.09
C GLY A 28 9.56 4.62 3.50
N ILE A 29 8.97 5.61 4.19
CA ILE A 29 7.83 6.37 3.69
C ILE A 29 7.99 7.87 3.92
N ASP A 30 8.09 8.60 2.82
CA ASP A 30 7.99 10.06 2.80
C ASP A 30 6.58 10.54 3.21
N GLU A 31 6.52 11.67 3.92
CA GLU A 31 5.28 12.40 4.20
C GLU A 31 4.51 12.67 2.90
N GLY A 32 3.19 12.48 2.95
CA GLY A 32 2.29 12.73 1.84
C GLY A 32 1.41 11.52 1.51
N ALA A 33 0.96 11.43 0.25
CA ALA A 33 0.05 10.38 -0.16
C ALA A 33 0.43 9.79 -1.51
N PHE A 34 0.22 8.49 -1.67
CA PHE A 34 0.46 7.76 -2.92
C PHE A 34 -0.53 6.61 -3.09
N LYS A 35 -0.73 6.17 -4.34
CA LYS A 35 -1.49 4.94 -4.61
C LYS A 35 -0.55 3.75 -4.74
N ALA A 36 -1.04 2.59 -4.33
CA ALA A 36 -0.32 1.33 -4.44
C ALA A 36 -1.27 0.19 -4.81
N ILE A 37 -0.72 -0.85 -5.43
CA ILE A 37 -1.36 -2.14 -5.57
C ILE A 37 -0.88 -3.08 -4.46
N VAL A 38 -1.80 -3.84 -3.89
CA VAL A 38 -1.50 -4.86 -2.89
C VAL A 38 -0.98 -6.12 -3.59
N VAL A 39 0.23 -6.56 -3.28
CA VAL A 39 0.85 -7.77 -3.83
C VAL A 39 1.10 -8.78 -2.72
N ASN A 40 0.86 -10.07 -2.96
CA ASN A 40 1.18 -11.11 -1.99
C ASN A 40 2.57 -11.67 -2.33
N SER A 41 3.58 -11.23 -1.58
CA SER A 41 4.95 -11.75 -1.59
C SER A 41 5.02 -13.12 -0.91
N LYS A 42 5.90 -13.98 -1.39
CA LYS A 42 6.16 -15.27 -0.72
C LYS A 42 6.87 -15.11 0.61
N GLU A 43 7.70 -14.06 0.74
CA GLU A 43 8.57 -13.86 1.89
C GLU A 43 7.88 -12.97 2.94
N ASP A 44 7.19 -11.91 2.50
CA ASP A 44 6.68 -10.85 3.39
C ASP A 44 5.14 -10.79 3.49
N GLY A 45 4.43 -11.72 2.85
CA GLY A 45 2.96 -11.68 2.79
C GLY A 45 2.46 -10.49 1.98
N LEU A 46 1.45 -9.76 2.49
CA LEU A 46 0.88 -8.63 1.75
C LEU A 46 1.80 -7.41 1.83
N ILE A 47 2.30 -6.98 0.68
CA ILE A 47 3.11 -5.77 0.49
C ILE A 47 2.38 -4.76 -0.38
N LEU A 48 2.77 -3.49 -0.27
CA LEU A 48 2.31 -2.41 -1.15
C LEU A 48 3.36 -2.09 -2.21
N VAL A 49 2.96 -2.13 -3.47
CA VAL A 49 3.78 -1.68 -4.60
C VAL A 49 3.24 -0.34 -5.09
N PRO A 50 3.96 0.78 -4.88
CA PRO A 50 3.48 2.11 -5.24
C PRO A 50 3.46 2.35 -6.75
N GLU A 51 2.61 3.26 -7.22
CA GLU A 51 2.49 3.59 -8.65
C GLU A 51 3.79 4.18 -9.24
N ASN A 52 4.64 4.78 -8.41
CA ASN A 52 5.96 5.29 -8.76
C ASN A 52 7.10 4.42 -8.19
N PHE A 53 6.95 3.08 -8.30
CA PHE A 53 7.88 2.12 -7.69
C PHE A 53 9.37 2.35 -8.03
N GLU A 54 9.70 2.74 -9.26
CA GLU A 54 11.09 2.98 -9.64
C GLU A 54 11.74 4.08 -8.79
N GLU A 55 11.10 5.25 -8.70
CA GLU A 55 11.55 6.37 -7.88
C GLU A 55 11.66 5.96 -6.39
N ARG A 56 10.66 5.22 -5.89
CA ARG A 56 10.62 4.75 -4.50
C ARG A 56 11.77 3.81 -4.18
N VAL A 57 12.10 2.88 -5.08
CA VAL A 57 13.23 1.96 -4.90
C VAL A 57 14.55 2.72 -4.83
N PHE A 58 14.78 3.68 -5.74
CA PHE A 58 15.99 4.50 -5.70
C PHE A 58 16.12 5.29 -4.39
N ARG A 59 15.04 5.96 -3.95
CA ARG A 59 15.03 6.69 -2.68
C ARG A 59 15.26 5.78 -1.46
N ALA A 60 14.67 4.58 -1.46
CA ALA A 60 14.87 3.62 -0.38
C ALA A 60 16.36 3.23 -0.27
N VAL A 61 17.01 2.96 -1.40
CA VAL A 61 18.45 2.66 -1.45
C VAL A 61 19.30 3.85 -0.96
N GLU A 62 18.99 5.07 -1.39
CA GLU A 62 19.67 6.29 -0.93
C GLU A 62 19.57 6.49 0.59
N ASN A 63 18.43 6.09 1.17
CA ASN A 63 18.15 6.20 2.60
C ASN A 63 18.58 4.96 3.41
N GLY A 64 19.19 3.95 2.78
CA GLY A 64 19.59 2.70 3.44
C GLY A 64 18.41 1.87 3.98
N ALA A 65 17.24 1.98 3.36
CA ALA A 65 16.02 1.27 3.73
C ALA A 65 15.66 0.19 2.69
N TYR A 66 14.89 -0.81 3.12
CA TYR A 66 14.25 -1.75 2.20
C TYR A 66 13.09 -1.07 1.47
N TRP A 67 12.87 -1.46 0.21
CA TRP A 67 11.82 -0.91 -0.63
C TRP A 67 10.48 -1.64 -0.45
N GLU A 68 10.50 -2.92 -0.04
CA GLU A 68 9.29 -3.65 0.30
C GLU A 68 8.65 -3.04 1.55
N ILE A 69 7.36 -2.75 1.47
CA ILE A 69 6.59 -2.21 2.58
C ILE A 69 5.41 -3.14 2.85
N GLY A 70 5.48 -3.87 3.96
CA GLY A 70 4.42 -4.76 4.42
C GLY A 70 3.19 -3.99 4.88
N VAL A 71 2.01 -4.50 4.56
CA VAL A 71 0.72 -3.90 4.97
C VAL A 71 0.57 -3.94 6.49
N GLU A 72 0.98 -5.02 7.15
CA GLU A 72 0.93 -5.14 8.62
C GLU A 72 1.75 -4.04 9.29
N TRP A 73 3.00 -3.87 8.85
CA TRP A 73 3.89 -2.83 9.36
C TRP A 73 3.27 -1.44 9.20
N LEU A 74 2.63 -1.15 8.07
CA LEU A 74 1.98 0.14 7.85
C LEU A 74 0.83 0.41 8.81
N LEU A 75 0.01 -0.59 9.08
CA LEU A 75 -1.13 -0.44 10.01
C LEU A 75 -0.70 -0.24 11.46
N GLU A 76 0.53 -0.63 11.81
CA GLU A 76 1.11 -0.43 13.14
C GLU A 76 1.82 0.93 13.31
N ASN A 77 2.02 1.67 12.22
CA ASN A 77 2.69 2.97 12.21
C ASN A 77 1.70 4.11 11.92
N ASP A 78 2.17 5.36 11.98
CA ASP A 78 1.33 6.56 11.75
C ASP A 78 1.02 6.78 10.25
N VAL A 79 0.39 5.77 9.65
CA VAL A 79 0.04 5.71 8.24
C VAL A 79 -1.40 5.24 8.11
N GLU A 80 -2.17 5.96 7.31
CA GLU A 80 -3.54 5.58 6.98
C GLU A 80 -3.58 4.92 5.60
N ILE A 81 -4.18 3.74 5.54
CA ILE A 81 -4.41 3.04 4.27
C ILE A 81 -5.89 3.08 3.96
N TYR A 82 -6.24 3.46 2.73
CA TYR A 82 -7.62 3.55 2.26
C TYR A 82 -7.82 2.62 1.06
N LEU A 83 -8.78 1.69 1.15
CA LEU A 83 -9.16 0.88 0.01
C LEU A 83 -9.86 1.74 -1.05
N LEU A 84 -9.30 1.80 -2.26
CA LEU A 84 -9.90 2.49 -3.40
C LEU A 84 -10.73 1.54 -4.27
N TYR A 85 -10.14 0.40 -4.64
CA TYR A 85 -10.75 -0.55 -5.55
C TYR A 85 -10.43 -1.99 -5.15
N ARG A 86 -11.43 -2.87 -5.26
CA ARG A 86 -11.21 -4.32 -5.18
C ARG A 86 -11.13 -4.94 -6.55
N PHE A 87 -10.08 -5.71 -6.81
CA PHE A 87 -9.87 -6.28 -8.15
C PHE A 87 -11.01 -7.23 -8.57
N ASP A 88 -11.50 -8.06 -7.66
CA ASP A 88 -12.60 -8.98 -7.96
C ASP A 88 -13.94 -8.28 -8.21
N GLN A 89 -14.16 -7.11 -7.59
CA GLN A 89 -15.33 -6.28 -7.90
C GLN A 89 -15.18 -5.67 -9.30
N LEU A 90 -14.01 -5.13 -9.64
CA LEU A 90 -13.73 -4.63 -10.99
C LEU A 90 -13.93 -5.74 -12.04
N VAL A 91 -13.40 -6.94 -11.82
CA VAL A 91 -13.60 -8.07 -12.74
C VAL A 91 -15.09 -8.35 -12.94
N LYS A 92 -15.88 -8.44 -11.87
CA LYS A 92 -17.33 -8.67 -11.95
C LYS A 92 -18.08 -7.57 -12.72
N GLU A 93 -17.64 -6.33 -12.60
CA GLU A 93 -18.25 -5.18 -13.27
C GLU A 93 -17.91 -5.12 -14.76
N TYR A 94 -16.66 -5.43 -15.12
CA TYR A 94 -16.13 -5.18 -16.47
C TYR A 94 -16.07 -6.42 -17.38
N TRP A 95 -15.98 -7.64 -16.85
CA TRP A 95 -15.80 -8.87 -17.64
C TRP A 95 -17.10 -9.66 -17.85
N ARG A 96 -18.15 -9.01 -18.34
CA ARG A 96 -19.44 -9.68 -18.65
C ARG A 96 -19.31 -10.97 -19.45
#